data_AF-A0A4P8HNG2-F1
#
_entry.id   AF-A0A4P8HNG2-F1
#
_cell.length_a   1.000
_cell.length_b   1.000
_cell.length_c   1.000
_cell.angle_alpha   90.00
_cell.angle_beta   90.00
_cell.angle_gamma   90.00
#
_symmetry.space_group_name_H-M   'P 1'
#
loop_
_entity.id
_entity.type
_entity.pdbx_description
1 polymer ?
#
loop_
_entity_poly.entity_id
_entity_poly.type
_entity_poly.pdbx_seq_one_letter_code
_entity_poly.pdbx_strand_id
1 'polypeptide(L)'
;MTDRLLIQNLTSLVALRNTELEKLQAAQAAKVATAERYKKNLERLHSLAVNSGASGSLPIALAANCGDYKQAVLAMADSHRLDLTMHEADMAVSQRALNQAYVKCEVLGQVLEKNEKALAGKQAVQERKVHDDLATQVWLRSQN
;
A
#
# COMPACT_ATOMS: atom_id res chain seq x y z
N MET A 1 31.19 -17.94 -7.63
CA MET A 1 30.46 -17.24 -8.71
C MET A 1 28.95 -17.28 -8.52
N THR A 2 28.38 -18.41 -8.09
CA THR A 2 26.93 -18.60 -7.84
C THR A 2 26.33 -17.65 -6.80
N ASP A 3 27.00 -17.40 -5.67
CA ASP A 3 26.47 -16.55 -4.59
C ASP A 3 26.26 -15.08 -5.00
N ARG A 4 27.15 -14.55 -5.85
CA ARG A 4 27.07 -13.16 -6.33
C ARG A 4 25.92 -12.97 -7.33
N LEU A 5 25.71 -13.96 -8.20
CA LEU A 5 24.55 -14.00 -9.11
C LEU A 5 23.23 -14.15 -8.35
N LEU A 6 23.21 -14.96 -7.29
CA LEU A 6 22.05 -15.11 -6.42
C LEU A 6 21.67 -13.78 -5.76
N ILE A 7 22.64 -13.05 -5.20
CA ILE A 7 22.40 -11.73 -4.60
C ILE A 7 21.84 -10.77 -5.64
N GLN A 8 22.45 -10.68 -6.83
CA GLN A 8 21.96 -9.81 -7.90
C GLN A 8 20.50 -10.13 -8.28
N ASN A 9 20.16 -11.41 -8.44
CA ASN A 9 18.80 -11.84 -8.74
C ASN A 9 17.81 -11.47 -7.61
N LEU A 10 18.21 -11.66 -6.35
CA LEU A 10 17.40 -11.28 -5.18
C LEU A 10 17.21 -9.76 -5.12
N THR A 11 18.25 -8.97 -5.38
CA THR A 11 18.16 -7.50 -5.45
C THR A 11 17.17 -7.07 -6.53
N SER A 12 17.25 -7.63 -7.74
CA SER A 12 16.31 -7.34 -8.81
C SER A 12 14.88 -7.74 -8.45
N LEU A 13 14.69 -8.89 -7.79
CA LEU A 13 13.38 -9.34 -7.34
C LEU A 13 12.78 -8.42 -6.28
N VAL A 14 13.58 -7.98 -5.29
CA VAL A 14 13.16 -7.01 -4.27
C VAL A 14 12.74 -5.70 -4.93
N ALA A 15 13.55 -5.19 -5.86
CA ALA A 15 13.23 -3.96 -6.59
C ALA A 15 11.89 -4.07 -7.35
N LEU A 16 11.67 -5.19 -8.06
CA LEU A 16 10.41 -5.44 -8.77
C LEU A 16 9.20 -5.45 -7.82
N ARG A 17 9.33 -6.09 -6.66
CA ARG A 17 8.26 -6.17 -5.67
C ARG A 17 7.98 -4.84 -4.98
N ASN A 18 9.01 -4.03 -4.75
CA ASN A 18 8.81 -2.67 -4.26
C ASN A 18 8.03 -1.80 -5.25
N THR A 19 8.32 -1.89 -6.55
CA THR A 19 7.52 -1.19 -7.57
C THR A 19 6.06 -1.67 -7.61
N GLU A 20 5.82 -2.97 -7.40
CA GLU A 20 4.45 -3.51 -7.29
C GLU A 20 3.74 -2.97 -6.04
N LEU A 21 4.43 -2.91 -4.90
CA LEU A 21 3.92 -2.34 -3.66
C LEU A 21 3.52 -0.86 -3.84
N GLU A 22 4.38 -0.06 -4.47
CA GLU A 22 4.10 1.36 -4.78
C GLU A 22 2.84 1.52 -5.64
N LYS A 23 2.65 0.67 -6.64
CA LYS A 23 1.44 0.67 -7.48
C LYS A 23 0.18 0.35 -6.67
N LEU A 24 0.26 -0.64 -5.79
CA LEU A 24 -0.85 -1.00 -4.90
C LEU A 24 -1.15 0.13 -3.90
N GLN A 25 -0.13 0.81 -3.37
CA GLN A 25 -0.31 1.98 -2.50
C GLN A 25 -1.02 3.12 -3.23
N ALA A 26 -0.59 3.44 -4.46
CA ALA A 26 -1.22 4.47 -5.27
C ALA A 26 -2.69 4.14 -5.59
N ALA A 27 -2.98 2.89 -5.94
CA ALA A 27 -4.34 2.43 -6.17
C ALA A 27 -5.21 2.53 -4.90
N GLN A 28 -4.67 2.15 -3.74
CA GLN A 28 -5.37 2.28 -2.46
C GLN A 28 -5.66 3.74 -2.12
N ALA A 29 -4.72 4.65 -2.35
CA ALA A 29 -4.90 6.08 -2.13
C ALA A 29 -6.03 6.66 -3.02
N ALA A 30 -6.11 6.24 -4.29
CA ALA A 30 -7.19 6.65 -5.19
C ALA A 30 -8.57 6.15 -4.71
N LYS A 31 -8.62 4.93 -4.15
CA LYS A 31 -9.85 4.40 -3.54
C LYS A 31 -10.27 5.19 -2.30
N VAL A 32 -9.32 5.53 -1.43
CA VAL A 32 -9.58 6.38 -0.25
C VAL A 32 -10.14 7.75 -0.67
N ALA A 33 -9.52 8.40 -1.66
CA ALA A 33 -10.02 9.68 -2.18
C ALA A 33 -11.45 9.59 -2.72
N THR A 34 -11.80 8.47 -3.36
CA THR A 34 -13.15 8.21 -3.85
C THR A 34 -14.15 8.02 -2.71
N ALA A 35 -13.78 7.27 -1.66
CA ALA A 35 -14.62 7.12 -0.47
C ALA A 35 -14.89 8.47 0.21
N GLU A 36 -13.88 9.31 0.34
CA GLU A 36 -14.04 10.67 0.90
C GLU A 36 -14.97 11.54 0.06
N ARG A 37 -14.95 11.40 -1.26
CA ARG A 37 -15.91 12.08 -2.15
C ARG A 37 -17.35 11.62 -1.89
N TYR A 38 -17.57 10.32 -1.70
CA TYR A 38 -18.90 9.79 -1.34
C TYR A 38 -19.40 10.34 -0.01
N LYS A 39 -18.54 10.37 1.03
CA LYS A 39 -18.89 10.95 2.34
C LYS A 39 -19.28 12.42 2.23
N LYS A 40 -18.49 13.24 1.53
CA LYS A 40 -18.82 14.66 1.29
C LYS A 40 -20.12 14.85 0.52
N ASN A 41 -20.39 13.99 -0.46
CA ASN A 41 -21.66 14.03 -1.19
C ASN A 41 -22.84 13.68 -0.28
N LEU A 42 -22.70 12.69 0.59
CA LEU A 42 -23.72 12.33 1.57
C LEU A 42 -24.00 13.46 2.56
N GLU A 43 -22.96 14.13 3.07
CA GLU A 43 -23.10 15.32 3.92
C GLU A 43 -23.86 16.45 3.20
N ARG A 44 -23.54 16.66 1.92
CA ARG A 44 -24.22 17.67 1.10
C ARG A 44 -25.69 17.31 0.86
N LEU A 45 -26.00 16.06 0.52
CA LEU A 45 -27.37 15.59 0.31
C LEU A 45 -28.20 15.66 1.60
N HIS A 46 -27.60 15.27 2.72
CA HIS A 46 -28.22 15.43 4.03
C HIS A 46 -28.54 16.90 4.33
N SER A 47 -27.58 17.80 4.09
CA SER A 47 -27.80 19.25 4.28
C SER A 47 -28.92 19.79 3.40
N LEU A 48 -29.00 19.35 2.14
CA LEU A 48 -30.09 19.72 1.23
C LEU A 48 -31.45 19.22 1.72
N ALA A 49 -31.53 17.99 2.22
CA ALA A 49 -32.77 17.41 2.76
C ALA A 49 -33.24 18.07 4.07
N VAL A 50 -32.31 18.55 4.90
CA VAL A 50 -32.63 19.31 6.13
C VAL A 50 -33.08 20.73 5.79
N ASN A 51 -32.40 21.39 4.85
CA ASN A 51 -32.65 22.78 4.48
C ASN A 51 -33.86 22.96 3.55
N SER A 52 -34.53 21.89 3.12
CA SER A 52 -35.72 21.97 2.25
C SER A 52 -36.96 22.59 2.93
N GLY A 53 -36.87 22.95 4.22
CA GLY A 53 -37.86 23.74 4.95
C GLY A 53 -39.14 22.98 5.34
N ALA A 54 -39.95 23.60 6.19
CA ALA A 54 -41.26 23.07 6.60
C ALA A 54 -42.32 23.41 5.52
N SER A 55 -42.94 22.39 4.93
CA SER A 55 -43.97 22.56 3.90
C SER A 55 -45.38 22.87 4.45
N GLY A 56 -45.56 22.86 5.77
CA GLY A 56 -46.87 22.90 6.42
C GLY A 56 -47.65 24.21 6.28
N SER A 57 -47.00 25.32 5.91
CA SER A 57 -47.67 26.61 5.66
C SER A 57 -47.66 27.03 4.18
N LEU A 58 -47.23 26.14 3.28
CA LEU A 58 -47.13 26.44 1.85
C LEU A 58 -48.45 26.09 1.14
N PRO A 59 -48.79 26.79 0.04
CA PRO A 59 -49.85 26.34 -0.86
C PRO A 59 -49.63 24.87 -1.28
N ILE A 60 -50.71 24.11 -1.43
CA ILE A 60 -50.66 22.64 -1.62
C ILE A 60 -49.68 22.20 -2.72
N ALA A 61 -49.67 22.88 -3.86
CA ALA A 61 -48.76 22.55 -4.97
C ALA A 61 -47.28 22.74 -4.61
N LEU A 62 -46.96 23.78 -3.82
CA LEU A 62 -45.60 24.06 -3.36
C LEU A 62 -45.19 23.10 -2.24
N ALA A 63 -46.12 22.75 -1.35
CA ALA A 63 -45.89 21.72 -0.34
C ALA A 63 -45.58 20.35 -0.95
N ALA A 64 -46.32 19.97 -2.01
CA ALA A 64 -46.07 18.75 -2.78
C ALA A 64 -44.68 18.78 -3.44
N ASN A 65 -44.31 19.88 -4.10
CA ASN A 65 -42.99 20.02 -4.74
C ASN A 65 -41.83 19.91 -3.73
N CYS A 66 -41.94 20.54 -2.55
CA CYS A 66 -40.96 20.40 -1.48
C CYS A 66 -40.85 18.95 -0.97
N GLY A 67 -41.98 18.24 -0.89
CA GLY A 67 -42.04 16.83 -0.53
C GLY A 67 -41.34 15.94 -1.54
N ASP A 68 -41.68 16.09 -2.83
CA ASP A 68 -41.08 15.33 -3.94
C ASP A 68 -39.58 15.57 -4.03
N TYR A 69 -39.14 16.84 -3.92
CA TYR A 69 -37.73 17.19 -3.88
C TYR A 69 -37.01 16.48 -2.72
N LYS A 70 -37.57 16.54 -1.51
CA LYS A 70 -36.97 15.92 -0.33
C LYS A 70 -36.89 14.39 -0.49
N GLN A 71 -37.94 13.75 -1.00
CA GLN A 71 -37.93 12.31 -1.27
C GLN A 71 -36.86 11.95 -2.30
N ALA A 72 -36.73 12.73 -3.39
CA ALA A 72 -35.70 12.50 -4.39
C ALA A 72 -34.27 12.63 -3.81
N VAL A 73 -34.02 13.64 -2.97
CA VAL A 73 -32.73 13.82 -2.28
C VAL A 73 -32.42 12.66 -1.33
N LEU A 74 -33.42 12.17 -0.60
CA LEU A 74 -33.25 11.02 0.30
C LEU A 74 -32.96 9.73 -0.49
N ALA A 75 -33.68 9.49 -1.60
CA ALA A 75 -33.42 8.35 -2.48
C ALA A 75 -32.00 8.38 -3.07
N MET A 76 -31.53 9.57 -3.49
CA MET A 76 -30.14 9.75 -3.92
C MET A 76 -29.14 9.44 -2.80
N ALA A 77 -29.42 9.90 -1.57
CA ALA A 77 -28.55 9.62 -0.42
C ALA A 77 -28.48 8.11 -0.12
N ASP A 78 -29.59 7.39 -0.21
CA ASP A 78 -29.61 5.94 -0.01
C ASP A 78 -28.80 5.19 -1.08
N SER A 79 -28.90 5.61 -2.35
CA SER A 79 -28.05 5.08 -3.43
C SER A 79 -26.56 5.33 -3.13
N HIS A 80 -26.19 6.54 -2.72
CA HIS A 80 -24.80 6.86 -2.39
C HIS A 80 -24.27 6.08 -1.17
N ARG A 81 -25.12 5.74 -0.20
CA ARG A 81 -24.74 4.90 0.95
C ARG A 81 -24.43 3.47 0.50
N LEU A 82 -25.26 2.93 -0.41
CA LEU A 82 -25.04 1.60 -0.97
C LEU A 82 -23.72 1.56 -1.75
N ASP A 83 -23.50 2.53 -2.64
CA ASP A 83 -22.26 2.66 -3.41
C ASP A 83 -21.04 2.76 -2.50
N LEU A 84 -21.11 3.60 -1.45
CA LEU A 84 -20.03 3.74 -0.47
C LEU A 84 -19.73 2.41 0.23
N THR A 85 -20.77 1.67 0.64
CA THR A 85 -20.60 0.38 1.32
C THR A 85 -19.92 -0.64 0.41
N MET A 86 -20.33 -0.72 -0.87
CA MET A 86 -19.70 -1.59 -1.86
C MET A 86 -18.24 -1.18 -2.12
N HIS A 87 -17.98 0.12 -2.22
CA HIS A 87 -16.65 0.67 -2.43
C HIS A 87 -15.72 0.43 -1.24
N GLU A 88 -16.22 0.54 -0.01
CA GLU A 88 -15.48 0.22 1.22
C GLU A 88 -15.14 -1.26 1.32
N ALA A 89 -16.03 -2.15 0.87
CA ALA A 89 -15.76 -3.58 0.78
C ALA A 89 -14.61 -3.87 -0.21
N ASP A 90 -14.62 -3.25 -1.39
CA ASP A 90 -13.54 -3.36 -2.38
C ASP A 90 -12.21 -2.75 -1.87
N MET A 91 -12.28 -1.63 -1.12
CA MET A 91 -11.12 -1.08 -0.41
C MET A 91 -10.54 -2.08 0.60
N ALA A 92 -11.37 -2.79 1.36
CA ALA A 92 -10.89 -3.78 2.31
C ALA A 92 -10.16 -4.95 1.62
N VAL A 93 -10.63 -5.38 0.45
CA VAL A 93 -9.95 -6.39 -0.37
C VAL A 93 -8.59 -5.88 -0.85
N SER A 94 -8.53 -4.65 -1.35
CA SER A 94 -7.26 -4.04 -1.80
C SER A 94 -6.28 -3.81 -0.66
N GLN A 95 -6.77 -3.44 0.53
CA GLN A 95 -5.93 -3.31 1.72
C GLN A 95 -5.31 -4.65 2.12
N ARG A 96 -6.04 -5.76 2.02
CA ARG A 96 -5.49 -7.10 2.27
C ARG A 96 -4.40 -7.45 1.26
N ALA A 97 -4.61 -7.16 -0.02
CA ALA A 97 -3.60 -7.38 -1.06
C ALA A 97 -2.33 -6.53 -0.81
N LEU A 98 -2.50 -5.27 -0.40
CA LEU A 98 -1.40 -4.38 -0.01
C LEU A 98 -0.58 -4.97 1.15
N ASN A 99 -1.26 -5.42 2.21
CA ASN A 99 -0.60 -6.01 3.37
C ASN A 99 0.18 -7.28 3.00
N GLN A 100 -0.38 -8.13 2.14
CA GLN A 100 0.31 -9.32 1.65
C GLN A 100 1.53 -8.97 0.79
N ALA A 101 1.44 -7.96 -0.06
CA ALA A 101 2.57 -7.47 -0.86
C ALA A 101 3.68 -6.93 0.06
N TYR A 102 3.31 -6.16 1.09
CA TYR A 102 4.26 -5.65 2.08
C TYR A 102 5.02 -6.77 2.78
N VAL A 103 4.32 -7.78 3.31
CA VAL A 103 4.96 -8.95 3.96
C VAL A 103 5.92 -9.66 3.00
N LYS A 104 5.55 -9.82 1.72
CA LYS A 104 6.43 -10.45 0.72
C LYS A 104 7.70 -9.62 0.50
N CYS A 105 7.59 -8.30 0.39
CA CYS A 105 8.76 -7.41 0.26
C CYS A 105 9.68 -7.52 1.47
N GLU A 106 9.13 -7.49 2.68
CA GLU A 106 9.89 -7.60 3.92
C GLU A 106 10.66 -8.93 4.00
N VAL A 107 9.99 -10.05 3.73
CA VAL A 107 10.63 -11.38 3.74
C VAL A 107 11.74 -11.48 2.71
N LEU A 108 11.51 -10.97 1.48
CA LEU A 108 12.55 -10.96 0.44
C LEU A 108 13.74 -10.07 0.82
N GLY A 109 13.49 -8.93 1.46
CA GLY A 109 14.53 -8.04 1.99
C GLY A 109 15.40 -8.74 3.03
N GLN A 110 14.77 -9.44 3.99
CA GLN A 110 15.50 -10.21 5.01
C GLN A 110 16.32 -11.35 4.39
N VAL A 111 15.79 -12.03 3.38
CA VAL A 111 16.52 -13.08 2.65
C VAL A 111 17.72 -12.50 1.91
N LEU A 112 17.57 -11.36 1.23
CA LEU A 112 18.66 -10.66 0.58
C LEU A 112 19.76 -10.28 1.58
N GLU A 113 19.40 -9.61 2.67
CA GLU A 113 20.34 -9.18 3.71
C GLU A 113 21.12 -10.36 4.31
N LYS A 114 20.44 -11.48 4.56
CA LYS A 114 21.08 -12.71 5.07
C LYS A 114 22.12 -13.25 4.08
N ASN A 115 21.81 -13.27 2.78
CA ASN A 115 22.73 -13.74 1.75
C ASN A 115 23.93 -12.80 1.56
N GLU A 116 23.71 -11.49 1.63
CA GLU A 116 24.77 -10.48 1.58
C GLU A 116 25.74 -10.65 2.76
N LYS A 117 25.23 -10.78 3.99
CA LYS A 117 26.04 -11.05 5.18
C LYS A 117 26.84 -12.35 5.06
N ALA A 118 26.21 -13.41 4.53
CA ALA A 118 26.88 -14.69 4.32
C ALA A 118 28.03 -14.59 3.29
N LEU A 119 27.83 -13.85 2.19
CA LEU A 119 28.88 -13.63 1.20
C LEU A 119 30.02 -12.80 1.76
N ALA A 120 29.71 -11.71 2.47
CA ALA A 120 30.73 -10.87 3.12
C ALA A 120 31.55 -11.66 4.14
N GLY A 121 30.91 -12.53 4.93
CA GLY A 121 31.60 -13.43 5.86
C GLY A 121 32.58 -14.38 5.16
N LYS A 122 32.15 -15.00 4.04
CA LYS A 122 33.03 -15.87 3.24
C LYS A 122 34.24 -15.11 2.68
N GLN A 123 34.03 -13.89 2.19
CA GLN A 123 35.11 -13.03 1.68
C GLN A 123 36.11 -12.68 2.78
N ALA A 124 35.63 -12.25 3.95
CA ALA A 124 36.48 -11.90 5.08
C ALA A 124 37.28 -13.10 5.64
N VAL A 125 36.74 -14.32 5.57
CA VAL A 125 37.50 -15.54 5.94
C VAL A 125 38.58 -15.83 4.91
N GLN A 126 38.27 -15.68 3.62
CA GLN A 126 39.25 -15.92 2.55
C GLN A 126 40.40 -14.90 2.59
N GLU A 127 40.09 -13.62 2.79
CA GLU A 127 41.08 -12.55 2.91
C GLU A 127 42.02 -12.80 4.10
N ARG A 128 41.47 -13.18 5.27
CA ARG A 128 42.28 -13.53 6.45
C ARG A 128 43.25 -14.66 6.17
N LYS A 129 42.79 -15.75 5.52
CA LYS A 129 43.68 -16.86 5.14
C LYS A 129 44.82 -16.39 4.24
N VAL A 130 44.53 -15.57 3.23
CA VAL A 130 45.56 -15.03 2.33
C VAL A 130 46.57 -14.17 3.09
N HIS A 131 46.12 -13.34 4.03
CA HIS A 131 47.00 -12.54 4.87
C HIS A 131 47.86 -13.39 5.81
N ASP A 132 47.29 -14.42 6.44
CA ASP A 132 48.00 -15.34 7.34
C ASP A 132 49.06 -16.16 6.58
N ASP A 133 48.72 -16.65 5.38
CA ASP A 133 49.64 -17.38 4.49
C ASP A 133 50.81 -16.47 4.06
N LEU A 134 50.52 -15.22 3.70
CA LEU A 134 51.54 -14.24 3.32
C LEU A 134 52.46 -13.91 4.51
N ALA A 135 51.90 -13.66 5.69
CA ALA A 135 52.66 -13.39 6.91
C ALA A 135 53.59 -14.57 7.26
N THR A 136 53.09 -15.80 7.12
CA THR A 136 53.86 -17.03 7.34
C THR A 136 55.03 -17.12 6.36
N GLN A 137 54.80 -16.85 5.07
CA GLN A 137 55.86 -16.86 4.06
C GLN A 137 56.93 -15.79 4.30
N VAL A 138 56.53 -14.57 4.71
CA VAL A 138 57.46 -13.50 5.07
C VAL A 138 58.30 -13.90 6.28
N TRP A 139 57.68 -14.44 7.32
CA TRP A 139 58.37 -14.91 8.52
C TRP A 139 59.39 -16.02 8.21
N LEU A 140 59.01 -17.02 7.39
CA LEU A 140 59.92 -18.08 6.95
C LEU A 140 61.11 -17.53 6.15
N ARG A 141 60.89 -16.52 5.30
CA ARG A 141 61.97 -15.88 4.52
C ARG A 141 62.91 -15.02 5.37
N SER A 142 62.44 -14.47 6.48
CA SER A 142 63.28 -13.68 7.41
C SER A 142 64.19 -14.51 8.33
N GLN A 143 64.04 -15.84 8.33
CA GLN A 143 64.86 -16.76 9.13
C GLN A 143 66.01 -17.43 8.37
N ASN A 144 66.09 -17.22 7.06
CA ASN A 144 67.23 -17.59 6.22
C ASN A 144 68.12 -16.36 6.00
#